data_AF-A0A1G3MYG8-F1
#
_entry.id   AF-A0A1G3MYG8-F1
#
_cell.length_a   1.000
_cell.length_b   1.000
_cell.length_c   1.000
_cell.angle_alpha   90.00
_cell.angle_beta   90.00
_cell.angle_gamma   90.00
#
_symmetry.space_group_name_H-M   'P 1'
#
loop_
_entity.id
_entity.type
_entity.pdbx_description
1 polymer ?
#
loop_
_entity_poly.entity_id
_entity_poly.type
_entity_poly.pdbx_seq_one_letter_code
_entity_poly.pdbx_strand_id
1 'polypeptide(L)'
;MNGEDTNDLTRYAERIWHLAVELSLFACRQGNSGRGMAVVAAETQRIARLLEDQAASAEALGDGGIDRSEILDQLVMLTLNGSLEAAGLEEHLGNPLEAAAALYLLEELRGVAGRLANLVRGGDLPLMALPELARASSVCQARLKLLHARVAGLGFAEPLHCIKEIVRFDPTDGTSLDAARRLLTVRERQIPFIGSLLTGQAYRPPHRLQQALIVRADWHQPHTLYAVPVDDLAVNCIQLSAVGQAQPGASAGLPATVLREWWPAEGGESILFLDWPALHEAGL
;
A
#
# COMPACT_ATOMS: atom_id res chain seq x y z
N MET A 1 15.06 -23.51 6.08
CA MET A 1 14.88 -22.05 6.04
C MET A 1 15.50 -21.40 7.28
N ASN A 2 15.95 -20.15 7.18
CA ASN A 2 16.62 -19.42 8.27
C ASN A 2 15.58 -18.89 9.26
N GLY A 3 15.96 -18.59 10.51
CA GLY A 3 15.07 -17.97 11.51
C GLY A 3 14.48 -16.60 11.13
N GLU A 4 14.76 -16.09 9.93
CA GLU A 4 14.11 -14.92 9.32
C GLU A 4 12.67 -15.22 8.87
N ASP A 5 12.41 -16.37 8.22
CA ASP A 5 11.07 -16.69 7.68
C ASP A 5 10.01 -16.86 8.77
N THR A 6 10.40 -17.36 9.94
CA THR A 6 9.48 -17.50 11.09
C THR A 6 9.21 -16.17 11.77
N ASN A 7 10.21 -15.26 11.79
CA ASN A 7 10.05 -13.89 12.29
C ASN A 7 9.06 -13.11 11.41
N ASP A 8 9.09 -13.37 10.09
CA ASP A 8 8.19 -12.73 9.15
C ASP A 8 6.74 -13.19 9.28
N LEU A 9 6.48 -14.48 9.54
CA LEU A 9 5.10 -14.96 9.77
C LEU A 9 4.46 -14.33 11.01
N THR A 10 5.19 -14.25 12.11
CA THR A 10 4.73 -13.58 13.34
C THR A 10 4.42 -12.10 13.07
N ARG A 11 5.28 -11.40 12.33
CA ARG A 11 5.04 -10.00 11.93
C ARG A 11 3.79 -9.84 11.07
N TYR A 12 3.56 -10.74 10.10
CA TYR A 12 2.35 -10.69 9.27
C TYR A 12 1.09 -11.00 10.08
N ALA A 13 1.18 -11.94 11.02
CA ALA A 13 0.07 -12.28 11.90
C ALA A 13 -0.34 -11.09 12.79
N GLU A 14 0.64 -10.45 13.44
CA GLU A 14 0.43 -9.20 14.20
C GLU A 14 -0.18 -8.10 13.33
N ARG A 15 0.32 -7.92 12.10
CA ARG A 15 -0.21 -6.93 11.16
C ARG A 15 -1.65 -7.20 10.76
N ILE A 16 -1.99 -8.45 10.44
CA ILE A 16 -3.37 -8.84 10.10
C ILE A 16 -4.29 -8.68 11.32
N TRP A 17 -3.79 -8.98 12.52
CA TRP A 17 -4.53 -8.75 13.76
C TRP A 17 -4.88 -7.27 13.95
N HIS A 18 -3.90 -6.39 13.77
CA HIS A 18 -4.12 -4.95 13.86
C HIS A 18 -5.16 -4.45 12.83
N LEU A 19 -5.09 -4.93 11.58
CA LEU A 19 -6.09 -4.62 10.55
C LEU A 19 -7.49 -5.12 10.94
N ALA A 20 -7.60 -6.31 11.55
CA ALA A 20 -8.86 -6.85 12.03
C ALA A 20 -9.50 -5.97 13.11
N VAL A 21 -8.70 -5.43 14.04
CA VAL A 21 -9.16 -4.50 15.08
C VAL A 21 -9.67 -3.20 14.44
N GLU A 22 -8.94 -2.63 13.50
CA GLU A 22 -9.37 -1.39 12.82
C GLU A 22 -10.64 -1.59 11.99
N LEU A 23 -10.77 -2.71 11.29
CA LEU A 23 -12.00 -3.08 10.58
C LEU A 23 -13.17 -3.27 11.55
N SER A 24 -12.93 -3.83 12.73
CA SER A 24 -13.94 -3.97 13.78
C SER A 24 -14.39 -2.60 14.31
N LEU A 25 -13.44 -1.71 14.63
CA LEU A 25 -13.73 -0.35 15.08
C LEU A 25 -14.47 0.44 14.01
N PHE A 26 -14.09 0.27 12.74
CA PHE A 26 -14.81 0.84 11.61
C PHE A 26 -16.25 0.32 11.56
N ALA A 27 -16.44 -1.00 11.56
CA ALA A 27 -17.77 -1.63 11.52
C ALA A 27 -18.67 -1.15 12.67
N CYS A 28 -18.13 -1.04 13.89
CA CYS A 28 -18.85 -0.52 15.05
C CYS A 28 -19.32 0.93 14.85
N ARG A 29 -18.50 1.81 14.25
CA ARG A 29 -18.89 3.19 13.95
C ARG A 29 -20.04 3.28 12.95
N GLN A 30 -20.13 2.33 12.03
CA GLN A 30 -21.19 2.29 11.01
C GLN A 30 -22.52 1.68 11.52
N GLY A 31 -22.56 1.19 12.76
CA GLY A 31 -23.76 0.60 13.36
C GLY A 31 -24.31 -0.57 12.53
N ASN A 32 -25.61 -0.55 12.23
CA ASN A 32 -26.26 -1.64 11.48
C ASN A 32 -25.77 -1.79 10.04
N SER A 33 -25.23 -0.72 9.44
CA SER A 33 -24.70 -0.73 8.08
C SER A 33 -23.32 -1.39 8.00
N GLY A 34 -22.60 -1.47 9.12
CA GLY A 34 -21.27 -2.08 9.21
C GLY A 34 -21.24 -3.60 9.36
N ARG A 35 -22.37 -4.30 9.29
CA ARG A 35 -22.45 -5.75 9.60
C ARG A 35 -21.55 -6.61 8.71
N GLY A 36 -21.51 -6.33 7.40
CA GLY A 36 -20.61 -7.02 6.48
C GLY A 36 -19.14 -6.79 6.82
N MET A 37 -18.77 -5.54 7.14
CA MET A 37 -17.43 -5.21 7.64
C MET A 37 -17.08 -5.90 8.96
N ALA A 38 -18.05 -6.12 9.86
CA ALA A 38 -17.82 -6.85 11.10
C ALA A 38 -17.49 -8.32 10.84
N VAL A 39 -18.14 -8.95 9.85
CA VAL A 39 -17.81 -10.32 9.41
C VAL A 39 -16.40 -10.35 8.82
N VAL A 40 -16.07 -9.39 7.97
CA VAL A 40 -14.73 -9.28 7.37
C VAL A 40 -13.66 -9.13 8.47
N ALA A 41 -13.92 -8.30 9.47
CA ALA A 41 -13.03 -8.11 10.60
C ALA A 41 -12.82 -9.40 11.42
N ALA A 42 -13.90 -10.13 11.72
CA ALA A 42 -13.84 -11.37 12.47
C ALA A 42 -13.06 -12.47 11.72
N GLU A 43 -13.27 -12.60 10.42
CA GLU A 43 -12.51 -13.53 9.58
C GLU A 43 -11.04 -13.11 9.44
N THR A 44 -10.76 -11.80 9.37
CA THR A 44 -9.38 -11.27 9.36
C THR A 44 -8.68 -11.67 10.66
N GLN A 45 -9.37 -11.55 11.80
CA GLN A 45 -8.85 -11.95 13.10
C GLN A 45 -8.61 -13.47 13.17
N ARG A 46 -9.49 -14.29 12.59
CA ARG A 46 -9.29 -15.75 12.52
C ARG A 46 -8.04 -16.10 11.73
N ILE A 47 -7.82 -15.44 10.60
CA ILE A 47 -6.62 -15.66 9.77
C ILE A 47 -5.34 -15.27 10.52
N ALA A 48 -5.33 -14.14 11.24
CA ALA A 48 -4.19 -13.76 12.07
C ALA A 48 -3.81 -14.88 13.04
N ARG A 49 -4.79 -15.45 13.76
CA ARG A 49 -4.53 -16.58 14.68
C ARG A 49 -4.00 -17.82 13.98
N LEU A 50 -4.52 -18.15 12.79
CA LEU A 50 -4.00 -19.26 12.01
C LEU A 50 -2.53 -19.05 11.62
N LEU A 51 -2.13 -17.82 11.29
CA LEU A 51 -0.74 -17.50 11.00
C LEU A 51 0.14 -17.59 12.26
N GLU A 52 -0.33 -17.13 13.42
CA GLU A 52 0.39 -17.29 14.70
C GLU A 52 0.59 -18.77 15.05
N ASP A 53 -0.46 -19.59 14.93
CA ASP A 53 -0.41 -21.03 15.20
C ASP A 53 0.57 -21.74 14.24
N GLN A 54 0.59 -21.32 12.97
CA GLN A 54 1.54 -21.83 11.99
C GLN A 54 2.98 -21.38 12.26
N ALA A 55 3.19 -20.14 12.69
CA ALA A 55 4.52 -19.65 13.08
C ALA A 55 5.06 -20.47 14.26
N ALA A 56 4.26 -20.66 15.31
CA ALA A 56 4.63 -21.48 16.47
C ALA A 56 4.90 -22.95 16.09
N SER A 57 4.10 -23.51 15.18
CA SER A 57 4.28 -24.88 14.68
C SER A 57 5.56 -25.04 13.85
N ALA A 58 5.91 -24.03 13.05
CA ALA A 58 7.14 -24.01 12.27
C ALA A 58 8.40 -23.96 13.16
N GLU A 59 8.36 -23.19 14.26
CA GLU A 59 9.44 -23.18 15.27
C GLU A 59 9.62 -24.54 15.94
N ALA A 60 8.51 -25.22 16.27
CA ALA A 60 8.53 -26.47 17.01
C ALA A 60 8.96 -27.69 16.18
N LEU A 61 8.60 -27.73 14.88
CA LEU A 61 8.74 -28.92 14.04
C LEU A 61 9.98 -28.94 13.13
N GLY A 62 10.76 -27.86 13.10
CA GLY A 62 11.98 -27.83 12.29
C GLY A 62 11.71 -28.02 10.79
N ASP A 63 10.78 -27.22 10.26
CA ASP A 63 10.63 -26.96 8.82
C ASP A 63 10.03 -28.12 7.98
N GLY A 64 8.92 -28.69 8.44
CA GLY A 64 8.04 -29.50 7.61
C GLY A 64 7.09 -28.60 6.82
N GLY A 65 7.48 -28.21 5.60
CA GLY A 65 6.76 -27.33 4.67
C GLY A 65 5.25 -27.24 4.91
N ILE A 66 4.86 -26.23 5.67
CA ILE A 66 3.45 -25.95 5.94
C ILE A 66 2.88 -25.41 4.64
N ASP A 67 1.83 -26.06 4.13
CA ASP A 67 1.09 -25.54 2.99
C ASP A 67 0.30 -24.31 3.45
N ARG A 68 0.72 -23.15 2.94
CA ARG A 68 0.14 -21.84 3.28
C ARG A 68 -0.78 -21.33 2.17
N SER A 69 -1.05 -22.14 1.13
CA SER A 69 -1.92 -21.74 0.03
C SER A 69 -3.34 -21.44 0.50
N GLU A 70 -3.85 -22.21 1.46
CA GLU A 70 -5.21 -22.04 1.98
C GLU A 70 -5.38 -20.70 2.72
N ILE A 71 -4.40 -20.29 3.54
CA ILE A 71 -4.43 -18.99 4.23
C ILE A 71 -4.39 -17.85 3.21
N LEU A 72 -3.57 -17.99 2.17
CA LEU A 72 -3.47 -17.01 1.12
C LEU A 72 -4.80 -16.87 0.36
N ASP A 73 -5.41 -17.99 -0.04
CA ASP A 73 -6.70 -18.00 -0.73
C ASP A 73 -7.81 -17.40 0.15
N GLN A 74 -7.78 -17.66 1.46
CA GLN A 74 -8.70 -17.05 2.42
C GLN A 74 -8.50 -15.53 2.53
N LEU A 75 -7.26 -15.03 2.60
CA LEU A 75 -6.96 -13.60 2.61
C LEU A 75 -7.43 -12.91 1.33
N VAL A 76 -7.18 -13.55 0.18
CA VAL A 76 -7.61 -13.08 -1.15
C VAL A 76 -9.13 -12.91 -1.19
N MET A 77 -9.87 -13.96 -0.84
CA MET A 77 -11.34 -13.93 -0.80
C MET A 77 -11.87 -12.92 0.19
N LEU A 78 -11.19 -12.73 1.31
CA LEU A 78 -11.60 -11.80 2.35
C LEU A 78 -11.43 -10.34 1.93
N THR A 79 -10.31 -10.00 1.29
CA THR A 79 -10.11 -8.69 0.66
C THR A 79 -11.21 -8.42 -0.36
N LEU A 80 -11.52 -9.39 -1.23
CA LEU A 80 -12.56 -9.25 -2.25
C LEU A 80 -13.95 -9.01 -1.64
N ASN A 81 -14.36 -9.87 -0.70
CA ASN A 81 -15.65 -9.73 -0.01
C ASN A 81 -15.73 -8.43 0.77
N GLY A 82 -14.63 -8.02 1.39
CA GLY A 82 -14.57 -6.74 2.07
C GLY A 82 -14.73 -5.55 1.12
N SER A 83 -14.11 -5.59 -0.06
CA SER A 83 -14.27 -4.52 -1.05
C SER A 83 -15.71 -4.41 -1.54
N LEU A 84 -16.41 -5.54 -1.72
CA LEU A 84 -17.84 -5.56 -2.06
C LEU A 84 -18.69 -4.91 -0.98
N GLU A 85 -18.45 -5.26 0.28
CA GLU A 85 -19.16 -4.69 1.43
C GLU A 85 -18.88 -3.20 1.62
N ALA A 86 -17.64 -2.73 1.39
CA ALA A 86 -17.29 -1.32 1.44
C ALA A 86 -18.01 -0.51 0.34
N ALA A 87 -18.16 -1.07 -0.85
CA ALA A 87 -18.92 -0.46 -1.93
C ALA A 87 -20.43 -0.46 -1.66
N GLY A 88 -20.99 -1.54 -1.09
CA GLY A 88 -22.39 -1.57 -0.63
C GLY A 88 -22.65 -0.54 0.47
N LEU A 89 -21.66 -0.30 1.35
CA LEU A 89 -21.72 0.74 2.36
C LEU A 89 -21.73 2.15 1.76
N GLU A 90 -20.94 2.40 0.70
CA GLU A 90 -20.95 3.67 -0.04
C GLU A 90 -22.35 4.01 -0.55
N GLU A 91 -23.00 3.03 -1.19
CA GLU A 91 -24.35 3.16 -1.74
C GLU A 91 -25.39 3.41 -0.63
N HIS A 92 -25.28 2.69 0.48
CA HIS A 92 -26.23 2.79 1.58
C HIS A 92 -26.10 4.08 2.39
N LEU A 93 -24.87 4.55 2.63
CA LEU A 93 -24.61 5.76 3.40
C LEU A 93 -24.66 7.03 2.55
N GLY A 94 -24.53 6.91 1.23
CA GLY A 94 -24.38 8.06 0.32
C GLY A 94 -23.12 8.90 0.62
N ASN A 95 -22.17 8.34 1.37
CA ASN A 95 -20.99 9.04 1.86
C ASN A 95 -19.71 8.33 1.39
N PRO A 96 -19.12 8.77 0.27
CA PRO A 96 -17.91 8.17 -0.28
C PRO A 96 -16.69 8.30 0.65
N LEU A 97 -16.71 9.20 1.64
CA LEU A 97 -15.61 9.35 2.60
C LEU A 97 -15.52 8.17 3.57
N GLU A 98 -16.66 7.64 3.99
CA GLU A 98 -16.72 6.55 4.96
C GLU A 98 -16.37 5.21 4.30
N ALA A 99 -16.84 4.98 3.07
CA ALA A 99 -16.44 3.82 2.28
C ALA A 99 -14.95 3.83 1.93
N ALA A 100 -14.37 5.00 1.64
CA ALA A 100 -12.93 5.11 1.36
C ALA A 100 -12.08 4.65 2.55
N ALA A 101 -12.51 4.89 3.80
CA ALA A 101 -11.79 4.43 4.98
C ALA A 101 -11.75 2.90 5.10
N ALA A 102 -12.85 2.21 4.79
CA ALA A 102 -12.88 0.75 4.72
C ALA A 102 -11.99 0.21 3.59
N LEU A 103 -12.08 0.82 2.39
CA LEU A 103 -11.27 0.43 1.24
C LEU A 103 -9.77 0.56 1.52
N TYR A 104 -9.32 1.54 2.32
CA TYR A 104 -7.92 1.61 2.74
C TYR A 104 -7.49 0.42 3.60
N LEU A 105 -8.30 0.02 4.59
CA LEU A 105 -7.97 -1.12 5.44
C LEU A 105 -7.91 -2.43 4.64
N LEU A 106 -8.77 -2.56 3.64
CA LEU A 106 -8.81 -3.71 2.74
C LEU A 106 -7.65 -3.73 1.75
N GLU A 107 -7.20 -2.57 1.31
CA GLU A 107 -6.00 -2.40 0.48
C GLU A 107 -4.74 -2.79 1.25
N GLU A 108 -4.65 -2.44 2.53
CA GLU A 108 -3.57 -2.92 3.41
C GLU A 108 -3.58 -4.44 3.56
N LEU A 109 -4.77 -5.04 3.74
CA LEU A 109 -4.93 -6.49 3.80
C LEU A 109 -4.49 -7.16 2.48
N ARG A 110 -4.81 -6.54 1.33
CA ARG A 110 -4.35 -6.98 0.01
C ARG A 110 -2.82 -6.95 -0.09
N GLY A 111 -2.20 -5.87 0.37
CA GLY A 111 -0.74 -5.74 0.38
C GLY A 111 -0.07 -6.82 1.24
N VAL A 112 -0.67 -7.17 2.39
CA VAL A 112 -0.18 -8.29 3.21
C VAL A 112 -0.35 -9.62 2.49
N ALA A 113 -1.49 -9.88 1.85
CA ALA A 113 -1.71 -11.09 1.07
C ALA A 113 -0.67 -11.24 -0.05
N GLY A 114 -0.36 -10.15 -0.78
CA GLY A 114 0.67 -10.14 -1.83
C GLY A 114 2.08 -10.49 -1.31
N ARG A 115 2.46 -9.98 -0.13
CA ARG A 115 3.77 -10.32 0.47
C ARG A 115 3.83 -11.75 1.01
N LEU A 116 2.77 -12.22 1.67
CA LEU A 116 2.64 -13.62 2.10
C LEU A 116 2.73 -14.56 0.90
N ALA A 117 2.08 -14.20 -0.22
CA ALA A 117 2.20 -14.91 -1.49
C ALA A 117 3.65 -15.09 -1.96
N ASN A 118 4.45 -14.03 -1.91
CA ASN A 118 5.86 -14.06 -2.29
C ASN A 118 6.67 -15.02 -1.41
N LEU A 119 6.41 -15.05 -0.09
CA LEU A 119 7.05 -15.98 0.83
C LEU A 119 6.66 -17.44 0.58
N VAL A 120 5.42 -17.70 0.16
CA VAL A 120 4.89 -19.07 0.00
C VAL A 120 5.26 -19.68 -1.34
N ARG A 121 5.23 -18.91 -2.43
CA ARG A 121 5.38 -19.45 -3.80
C ARG A 121 6.71 -19.12 -4.48
N GLY A 122 7.59 -18.36 -3.83
CA GLY A 122 8.93 -18.05 -4.36
C GLY A 122 8.91 -17.32 -5.71
N GLY A 123 7.82 -16.64 -6.04
CA GLY A 123 7.63 -15.98 -7.33
C GLY A 123 6.40 -15.07 -7.33
N ASP A 124 6.44 -14.10 -8.24
CA ASP A 124 5.39 -13.11 -8.49
C ASP A 124 4.05 -13.81 -8.77
N LEU A 125 3.25 -14.01 -7.72
CA LEU A 125 1.83 -14.19 -7.94
C LEU A 125 1.35 -12.91 -8.64
N PRO A 126 0.52 -13.02 -9.69
CA PRO A 126 -0.11 -11.83 -10.24
C PRO A 126 -0.81 -11.15 -9.06
N LEU A 127 -0.28 -9.99 -8.65
CA LEU A 127 -0.94 -9.10 -7.71
C LEU A 127 -2.39 -9.12 -8.11
N MET A 128 -3.23 -9.60 -7.19
CA MET A 128 -4.65 -9.77 -7.43
C MET A 128 -5.10 -8.53 -8.15
N ALA A 129 -5.33 -8.68 -9.44
CA ALA A 129 -5.97 -7.63 -10.15
C ALA A 129 -7.34 -7.61 -9.46
N LEU A 130 -7.87 -6.43 -9.18
CA LEU A 130 -9.23 -6.32 -8.68
C LEU A 130 -10.29 -6.41 -9.82
N PRO A 131 -10.07 -6.91 -11.08
CA PRO A 131 -10.99 -6.61 -12.17
C PRO A 131 -12.03 -7.70 -12.37
N GLU A 132 -12.02 -8.76 -11.56
CA GLU A 132 -13.15 -9.68 -11.49
C GLU A 132 -14.37 -8.96 -10.90
N LEU A 133 -14.15 -7.86 -10.16
CA LEU A 133 -15.19 -6.89 -9.87
C LEU A 133 -15.64 -6.17 -11.15
N ALA A 134 -14.71 -5.57 -11.91
CA ALA A 134 -14.96 -4.64 -13.01
C ALA A 134 -15.93 -5.09 -14.13
N ARG A 135 -16.32 -6.37 -14.19
CA ARG A 135 -17.22 -6.89 -15.22
C ARG A 135 -18.67 -7.16 -14.80
N ALA A 136 -19.02 -7.12 -13.50
CA ALA A 136 -20.30 -7.72 -13.08
C ALA A 136 -21.25 -6.86 -12.21
N SER A 137 -20.91 -5.64 -11.77
CA SER A 137 -21.83 -4.90 -10.89
C SER A 137 -21.64 -3.39 -10.86
N SER A 138 -22.72 -2.64 -10.60
CA SER A 138 -22.69 -1.22 -10.21
C SER A 138 -21.82 -0.96 -8.96
N VAL A 139 -21.48 -2.02 -8.22
CA VAL A 139 -20.55 -2.09 -7.08
C VAL A 139 -19.09 -1.79 -7.47
N CYS A 140 -18.75 -1.70 -8.76
CA CYS A 140 -17.39 -1.40 -9.27
C CYS A 140 -16.98 0.08 -9.23
N GLN A 141 -17.73 0.92 -8.52
CA GLN A 141 -17.38 2.33 -8.35
C GLN A 141 -16.53 2.60 -7.12
N ALA A 142 -16.05 1.55 -6.42
CA ALA A 142 -15.09 1.68 -5.32
C ALA A 142 -13.91 2.56 -5.76
N ARG A 143 -13.82 3.74 -5.16
CA ARG A 143 -12.82 4.77 -5.50
C ARG A 143 -11.83 4.91 -4.36
N LEU A 144 -10.55 4.77 -4.69
CA LEU A 144 -9.48 5.20 -3.81
C LEU A 144 -9.27 6.70 -3.99
N LYS A 145 -9.03 7.43 -2.89
CA LYS A 145 -8.47 8.78 -3.01
C LYS A 145 -6.97 8.67 -3.13
N LEU A 146 -6.49 8.88 -4.34
CA LEU A 146 -5.08 8.87 -4.67
C LEU A 146 -4.60 10.31 -4.83
N LEU A 147 -3.39 10.59 -4.37
CA LEU A 147 -2.66 11.78 -4.75
C LEU A 147 -1.77 11.42 -5.94
N HIS A 148 -2.03 12.05 -7.08
CA HIS A 148 -1.28 11.89 -8.33
C HIS A 148 -0.25 13.02 -8.46
N ALA A 149 0.98 12.65 -8.83
CA ALA A 149 2.07 13.58 -9.11
C ALA A 149 2.96 13.05 -10.25
N ARG A 150 3.82 13.90 -10.80
CA ARG A 150 4.91 13.45 -11.68
C ARG A 150 6.21 13.39 -10.91
N VAL A 151 6.94 12.29 -11.07
CA VAL A 151 8.27 12.12 -10.49
C VAL A 151 9.22 11.66 -11.60
N ALA A 152 10.22 12.50 -11.90
CA ALA A 152 11.15 12.30 -13.00
C ALA A 152 10.48 11.98 -14.35
N GLY A 153 9.36 12.65 -14.64
CA GLY A 153 8.57 12.46 -15.85
C GLY A 153 7.61 11.28 -15.82
N LEU A 154 7.64 10.43 -14.80
CA LEU A 154 6.73 9.28 -14.63
C LEU A 154 5.51 9.65 -13.80
N GLY A 155 4.37 9.05 -14.11
CA GLY A 155 3.16 9.16 -13.28
C GLY A 155 3.35 8.39 -11.97
N PHE A 156 3.09 9.04 -10.85
CA PHE A 156 3.18 8.46 -9.52
C PHE A 156 1.87 8.69 -8.79
N ALA A 157 1.37 7.69 -8.10
CA ALA A 157 0.19 7.83 -7.25
C ALA A 157 0.38 7.09 -5.93
N GLU A 158 -0.16 7.67 -4.86
CA GLU A 158 -0.28 6.98 -3.57
C GLU A 158 -1.62 7.27 -2.91
N PRO A 159 -2.15 6.35 -2.10
CA PRO A 159 -3.29 6.63 -1.24
C PRO A 159 -3.04 7.87 -0.37
N LEU A 160 -4.04 8.74 -0.27
CA LEU A 160 -3.90 10.01 0.46
C LEU A 160 -3.49 9.82 1.93
N HIS A 161 -3.84 8.70 2.55
CA HIS A 161 -3.48 8.39 3.93
C HIS A 161 -1.99 8.06 4.12
N CYS A 162 -1.30 7.60 3.07
CA CYS A 162 0.14 7.42 3.06
C CYS A 162 0.86 8.78 3.00
N ILE A 163 0.22 9.81 2.45
CA ILE A 163 0.79 11.15 2.38
C ILE A 163 0.69 11.83 3.75
N LYS A 164 1.84 12.05 4.39
CA LYS A 164 1.96 12.77 5.66
C LYS A 164 1.81 14.28 5.47
N GLU A 165 2.53 14.83 4.49
CA GLU A 165 2.52 16.27 4.18
C GLU A 165 3.10 16.53 2.78
N ILE A 166 2.80 17.72 2.23
CA ILE A 166 3.39 18.22 1.00
C ILE A 166 4.29 19.39 1.39
N VAL A 167 5.58 19.25 1.09
CA VAL A 167 6.60 20.23 1.47
C VAL A 167 6.97 21.04 0.24
N ARG A 168 7.06 22.36 0.40
CA ARG A 168 7.63 23.24 -0.62
C ARG A 168 9.09 23.52 -0.27
N PHE A 169 9.97 23.49 -1.25
CA PHE A 169 11.36 23.89 -1.06
C PHE A 169 11.42 25.40 -0.84
N ASP A 170 11.62 25.80 0.41
CA ASP A 170 11.86 27.18 0.79
C ASP A 170 13.21 27.26 1.52
N PRO A 171 14.24 27.91 0.94
CA PRO A 171 15.53 28.05 1.61
C PRO A 171 15.46 28.90 2.88
N THR A 172 14.37 29.66 3.11
CA THR A 172 14.21 30.52 4.28
C THR A 172 13.63 29.80 5.49
N ASP A 173 12.98 28.64 5.31
CA ASP A 173 12.35 27.87 6.41
C ASP A 173 13.18 26.66 6.87
N GLY A 174 14.42 26.54 6.35
CA GLY A 174 15.34 25.45 6.65
C GLY A 174 15.11 24.19 5.81
N THR A 175 14.18 24.21 4.84
CA THR A 175 13.99 23.11 3.92
C THR A 175 15.13 23.02 2.91
N SER A 176 15.83 21.89 2.87
CA SER A 176 16.98 21.70 1.97
C SER A 176 17.13 20.25 1.51
N LEU A 177 17.54 20.07 0.25
CA LEU A 177 17.79 18.77 -0.36
C LEU A 177 19.29 18.51 -0.46
N ASP A 178 19.78 17.47 0.22
CA ASP A 178 21.12 16.93 0.04
C ASP A 178 21.07 15.69 -0.84
N ALA A 179 21.26 15.89 -2.15
CA ALA A 179 21.23 14.82 -3.14
C ALA A 179 22.35 13.79 -2.96
N ALA A 180 23.51 14.19 -2.41
CA ALA A 180 24.63 13.30 -2.20
C ALA A 180 24.37 12.32 -1.05
N ARG A 181 23.73 12.82 0.02
CA ARG A 181 23.35 12.00 1.18
C ARG A 181 21.98 11.36 1.06
N ARG A 182 21.23 11.66 0.00
CA ARG A 182 19.84 11.25 -0.21
C ARG A 182 18.90 11.70 0.93
N LEU A 183 19.12 12.90 1.46
CA LEU A 183 18.33 13.43 2.57
C LEU A 183 17.60 14.72 2.18
N LEU A 184 16.34 14.80 2.56
CA LEU A 184 15.56 16.02 2.63
C LEU A 184 15.50 16.48 4.08
N THR A 185 15.97 17.69 4.35
CA THR A 185 15.76 18.33 5.66
C THR A 185 14.49 19.16 5.58
N VAL A 186 13.56 18.95 6.52
CA VAL A 186 12.32 19.74 6.69
C VAL A 186 12.20 20.08 8.17
N ARG A 187 12.20 21.37 8.55
CA ARG A 187 12.08 21.81 9.95
C ARG A 187 12.99 21.02 10.91
N GLU A 188 14.29 20.97 10.58
CA GLU A 188 15.33 20.26 11.34
C GLU A 188 15.24 18.71 11.33
N ARG A 189 14.22 18.14 10.72
CA ARG A 189 14.09 16.70 10.55
C ARG A 189 14.75 16.25 9.25
N GLN A 190 15.63 15.25 9.32
CA GLN A 190 16.18 14.57 8.15
C GLN A 190 15.27 13.41 7.72
N ILE A 191 14.90 13.41 6.45
CA ILE A 191 13.99 12.43 5.84
C ILE A 191 14.70 11.84 4.62
N PRO A 192 14.89 10.51 4.52
CA PRO A 192 15.45 9.88 3.31
C PRO A 192 14.57 10.15 2.09
N PHE A 193 15.17 10.38 0.91
CA PHE A 193 14.42 10.64 -0.32
C PHE A 193 14.72 9.66 -1.47
N ILE A 194 13.71 9.37 -2.30
CA ILE A 194 13.72 8.22 -3.25
C ILE A 194 13.95 8.62 -4.72
N GLY A 195 14.38 9.84 -5.00
CA GLY A 195 14.44 10.40 -6.37
C GLY A 195 15.30 9.62 -7.37
N SER A 196 16.45 9.09 -6.95
CA SER A 196 17.35 8.32 -7.85
C SER A 196 16.92 6.88 -8.12
N LEU A 197 16.02 6.34 -7.28
CA LEU A 197 15.56 4.96 -7.42
C LEU A 197 14.52 4.83 -8.53
N LEU A 198 13.77 5.90 -8.77
CA LEU A 198 12.72 5.98 -9.80
C LEU A 198 13.26 6.24 -11.20
N THR A 199 14.48 6.77 -11.31
CA THR A 199 15.11 7.07 -12.60
C THR A 199 16.15 6.05 -13.03
N GLY A 200 16.56 5.14 -12.13
CA GLY A 200 17.72 4.26 -12.34
C GLY A 200 19.03 5.03 -12.56
N GLN A 201 19.05 6.34 -12.31
CA GLN A 201 20.17 7.25 -12.58
C GLN A 201 20.42 8.17 -11.38
N ALA A 202 21.62 8.78 -11.34
CA ALA A 202 21.89 9.82 -10.35
C ALA A 202 20.83 10.91 -10.45
N TYR A 203 20.08 11.11 -9.36
CA TYR A 203 18.99 12.07 -9.33
C TYR A 203 19.55 13.47 -9.61
N ARG A 204 19.17 14.02 -10.76
CA ARG A 204 19.46 15.41 -11.08
C ARG A 204 18.17 16.19 -10.86
N PRO A 205 18.06 16.94 -9.75
CA PRO A 205 16.91 17.79 -9.55
C PRO A 205 16.69 18.67 -10.79
N PRO A 206 15.48 18.73 -11.38
CA PRO A 206 15.17 19.77 -12.35
C PRO A 206 15.56 21.12 -11.75
N HIS A 207 15.98 22.07 -12.59
CA HIS A 207 16.41 23.41 -12.15
C HIS A 207 15.37 24.17 -11.28
N ARG A 208 14.16 23.61 -11.08
CA ARG A 208 13.09 24.11 -10.22
C ARG A 208 12.31 22.96 -9.55
N LEU A 209 12.96 22.09 -8.78
CA LEU A 209 12.19 21.36 -7.77
C LEU A 209 11.60 22.36 -6.79
N GLN A 210 10.28 22.41 -6.76
CA GLN A 210 9.55 23.28 -5.85
C GLN A 210 8.94 22.49 -4.70
N GLN A 211 8.78 21.17 -4.82
CA GLN A 211 7.99 20.40 -3.87
C GLN A 211 8.48 18.96 -3.68
N ALA A 212 8.16 18.39 -2.53
CA ALA A 212 8.28 16.98 -2.23
C ALA A 212 7.05 16.48 -1.47
N LEU A 213 6.65 15.24 -1.74
CA LEU A 213 5.65 14.53 -0.94
C LEU A 213 6.38 13.80 0.19
N ILE A 214 5.89 13.95 1.42
CA ILE A 214 6.36 13.13 2.53
C ILE A 214 5.38 11.97 2.68
N VAL A 215 5.86 10.75 2.46
CA VAL A 215 5.07 9.52 2.44
C VAL A 215 5.46 8.67 3.65
N ARG A 216 4.48 8.02 4.27
CA ARG A 216 4.70 7.04 5.33
C ARG A 216 5.03 5.71 4.69
N ALA A 217 6.08 5.06 5.20
CA ALA A 217 6.48 3.75 4.72
C ALA A 217 5.41 2.69 4.99
N ASP A 218 4.78 2.81 6.16
CA ASP A 218 3.71 1.92 6.54
C ASP A 218 2.79 2.60 7.56
N TRP A 219 1.53 2.20 7.58
CA TRP A 219 0.53 2.76 8.47
C TRP A 219 0.85 2.48 9.95
N HIS A 220 1.44 1.31 10.23
CA HIS A 220 1.84 0.88 11.57
C HIS A 220 3.24 1.38 11.98
N GLN A 221 3.99 1.95 11.04
CA GLN A 221 5.24 2.66 11.31
C GLN A 221 5.08 4.16 11.03
N PRO A 222 4.28 4.89 11.84
CA PRO A 222 3.93 6.28 11.57
C PRO A 222 5.13 7.24 11.55
N HIS A 223 6.29 6.78 12.02
CA HIS A 223 7.53 7.56 12.10
C HIS A 223 8.49 7.31 10.93
N THR A 224 8.36 6.17 10.22
CA THR A 224 9.17 5.85 9.04
C THR A 224 8.63 6.64 7.85
N LEU A 225 9.35 7.69 7.46
CA LEU A 225 8.93 8.60 6.39
C LEU A 225 9.96 8.63 5.28
N TYR A 226 9.45 8.77 4.06
CA TYR A 226 10.22 8.99 2.85
C TYR A 226 9.79 10.27 2.17
N ALA A 227 10.75 10.97 1.60
CA ALA A 227 10.53 12.12 0.75
C ALA A 227 10.54 11.69 -0.72
N VAL A 228 9.53 12.14 -1.46
CA VAL A 228 9.40 11.94 -2.90
C VAL A 228 9.44 13.31 -3.55
N PRO A 229 10.61 13.75 -4.03
CA PRO A 229 10.70 14.95 -4.84
C PRO A 229 9.78 14.83 -6.07
N VAL A 230 8.92 15.82 -6.29
CA VAL A 230 7.98 15.81 -7.43
C VAL A 230 8.34 16.90 -8.43
N ASP A 231 8.21 16.60 -9.72
CA ASP A 231 8.43 17.57 -10.79
C ASP A 231 7.31 18.61 -10.80
N ASP A 232 6.08 18.12 -10.67
CA ASP A 232 4.87 18.93 -10.56
C ASP A 232 3.79 18.23 -9.72
N LEU A 233 2.87 19.06 -9.23
CA LEU A 233 1.66 18.62 -8.56
C LEU A 233 0.50 19.41 -9.17
N ALA A 234 -0.41 18.70 -9.85
CA ALA A 234 -1.57 19.34 -10.46
C ALA A 234 -2.49 19.96 -9.40
N VAL A 235 -3.23 21.02 -9.78
CA VAL A 235 -4.24 21.66 -8.92
C VAL A 235 -5.28 20.66 -8.41
N ASN A 236 -5.62 19.66 -9.24
CA ASN A 236 -6.49 18.53 -8.89
C ASN A 236 -5.68 17.23 -8.77
N CYS A 237 -4.62 17.25 -7.96
CA CYS A 237 -3.78 16.08 -7.71
C CYS A 237 -4.50 14.98 -6.92
N ILE A 238 -5.52 15.33 -6.12
CA ILE A 238 -6.32 14.32 -5.40
C ILE A 238 -7.44 13.84 -6.33
N GLN A 239 -7.39 12.58 -6.72
CA GLN A 239 -8.33 11.96 -7.63
C GLN A 239 -9.06 10.80 -6.95
N LEU A 240 -10.37 10.71 -7.20
CA LEU A 240 -11.13 9.51 -6.91
C LEU A 240 -10.94 8.57 -8.09
N SER A 241 -10.00 7.64 -7.95
CA SER A 241 -9.64 6.71 -9.00
C SER A 241 -10.35 5.38 -8.76
N ALA A 242 -11.02 4.88 -9.80
CA ALA A 242 -11.47 3.50 -9.79
C ALA A 242 -10.25 2.60 -9.62
N VAL A 243 -10.38 1.54 -8.83
CA VAL A 243 -9.31 0.57 -8.67
C VAL A 243 -8.99 -0.05 -10.03
N GLY A 244 -7.76 0.15 -10.49
CA GLY A 244 -7.30 -0.29 -11.81
C GLY A 244 -6.99 -1.80 -11.88
N GLN A 245 -6.82 -2.31 -13.11
CA GLN A 245 -6.15 -3.59 -13.29
C GLN A 245 -4.67 -3.41 -13.00
N ALA A 246 -4.23 -3.78 -11.80
CA ALA A 246 -2.81 -3.89 -11.50
C ALA A 246 -2.17 -4.87 -12.50
N GLN A 247 -1.10 -4.44 -13.15
CA GLN A 247 -0.28 -5.33 -13.97
C GLN A 247 1.03 -5.64 -13.23
N PRO A 248 1.67 -6.80 -13.51
CA PRO A 248 2.95 -7.13 -12.91
C PRO A 248 4.03 -6.10 -13.27
N GLY A 249 4.87 -5.71 -12.31
CA GLY A 249 5.78 -4.55 -12.38
C GLY A 249 6.88 -4.57 -13.45
N ALA A 250 7.11 -5.71 -14.12
CA ALA A 250 8.21 -5.89 -15.07
C ALA A 250 8.15 -5.00 -16.33
N SER A 251 7.01 -4.39 -16.64
CA SER A 251 6.82 -3.54 -17.83
C SER A 251 7.19 -2.07 -17.64
N ALA A 252 7.40 -1.60 -16.41
CA ALA A 252 7.69 -0.19 -16.13
C ALA A 252 9.20 0.16 -16.13
N GLY A 253 10.08 -0.82 -16.36
CA GLY A 253 11.54 -0.62 -16.35
C GLY A 253 12.14 -0.37 -14.95
N LEU A 254 11.35 -0.53 -13.88
CA LEU A 254 11.78 -0.47 -12.49
C LEU A 254 11.98 -1.88 -11.91
N PRO A 255 12.89 -2.06 -10.93
CA PRO A 255 13.02 -3.33 -10.22
C PRO A 255 11.70 -3.69 -9.49
N ALA A 256 11.34 -4.98 -9.50
CA ALA A 256 10.18 -5.48 -8.74
C ALA A 256 10.27 -5.18 -7.24
N THR A 257 11.48 -5.00 -6.70
CA THR A 257 11.72 -4.64 -5.30
C THR A 257 11.35 -3.19 -4.96
N VAL A 258 11.06 -2.34 -5.95
CA VAL A 258 10.75 -0.91 -5.77
C VAL A 258 9.27 -0.63 -6.05
N LEU A 259 8.66 -1.41 -6.94
CA LEU A 259 7.34 -1.16 -7.49
C LEU A 259 6.33 -2.15 -6.89
N ARG A 260 5.35 -1.63 -6.13
CA ARG A 260 4.23 -2.42 -5.63
C ARG A 260 3.33 -2.84 -6.78
N GLU A 261 2.92 -1.89 -7.60
CA GLU A 261 2.04 -2.13 -8.75
C GLU A 261 2.14 -0.97 -9.74
N TRP A 262 1.68 -1.20 -10.97
CA TRP A 262 1.51 -0.15 -11.96
C TRP A 262 0.16 -0.26 -12.66
N TRP A 263 -0.44 0.89 -12.94
CA TRP A 263 -1.74 1.00 -13.58
C TRP A 263 -1.59 1.75 -14.91
N PRO A 264 -2.21 1.26 -16.00
CA PRO A 264 -2.30 2.03 -17.24
C PRO A 264 -3.26 3.21 -17.04
N ALA A 265 -2.83 4.42 -17.40
CA ALA A 265 -3.68 5.61 -17.42
C ALA A 265 -4.17 5.93 -18.83
N GLU A 266 -5.25 6.73 -18.92
CA GLU A 266 -5.71 7.29 -20.19
C GLU A 266 -4.58 8.13 -20.83
N GLY A 267 -4.38 7.96 -22.15
CA GLY A 267 -3.30 8.64 -22.87
C GLY A 267 -1.96 7.89 -22.91
N GLY A 268 -1.90 6.65 -22.38
CA GLY A 268 -0.70 5.80 -22.47
C GLY A 268 0.38 6.11 -21.43
N GLU A 269 0.11 7.03 -20.50
CA GLU A 269 0.95 7.21 -19.31
C GLU A 269 0.77 6.01 -18.35
N SER A 270 1.81 5.68 -17.60
CA SER A 270 1.77 4.67 -16.55
C SER A 270 1.79 5.35 -15.18
N ILE A 271 0.91 4.90 -14.29
CA ILE A 271 0.85 5.33 -12.89
C ILE A 271 1.56 4.26 -12.06
N LEU A 272 2.57 4.68 -11.31
CA LEU A 272 3.41 3.81 -10.49
C LEU A 272 3.05 3.98 -9.01
N PHE A 273 3.01 2.85 -8.30
CA PHE A 273 2.81 2.77 -6.85
C PHE A 273 4.01 2.06 -6.24
N LEU A 274 4.62 2.63 -5.22
CA LEU A 274 5.88 2.12 -4.68
C LEU A 274 5.65 1.18 -3.51
N ASP A 275 6.54 0.19 -3.39
CA ASP A 275 6.53 -0.73 -2.25
C ASP A 275 7.37 -0.16 -1.12
N TRP A 276 6.80 0.75 -0.34
CA TRP A 276 7.53 1.43 0.73
C TRP A 276 8.06 0.50 1.82
N PRO A 277 7.34 -0.56 2.25
CA PRO A 277 7.91 -1.58 3.12
C PRO A 277 9.13 -2.26 2.51
N ALA A 278 9.06 -2.72 1.25
CA ALA A 278 10.21 -3.36 0.60
C ALA A 278 11.40 -2.40 0.45
N LEU A 279 11.14 -1.11 0.16
CA LEU A 279 12.17 -0.07 0.13
C LEU A 279 12.82 0.13 1.49
N HIS A 280 12.04 0.08 2.58
CA HIS A 280 12.57 0.16 3.94
C HIS A 280 13.44 -1.04 4.31
N GLU A 281 12.99 -2.26 4.00
CA GLU A 281 13.73 -3.50 4.23
C GLU A 281 15.05 -3.54 3.44
N ALA A 282 15.06 -2.95 2.26
CA ALA A 282 16.27 -2.77 1.45
C ALA A 282 17.26 -1.73 2.02
N GLY A 283 16.96 -1.09 3.16
CA GLY A 283 17.82 -0.14 3.84
C GLY A 283 17.94 1.21 3.14
N LEU A 284 16.88 1.62 2.44
CA LEU A 284 16.77 2.93 1.79
C LEU A 284 16.15 3.99 2.70
#